data_AF-A0A1J5PCH3-F1
#
_entry.id   AF-A0A1J5PCH3-F1
#
_cell.length_a   1.000
_cell.length_b   1.000
_cell.length_c   1.000
_cell.angle_alpha   90.00
_cell.angle_beta   90.00
_cell.angle_gamma   90.00
#
_symmetry.space_group_name_H-M   'P 1'
#
loop_
_entity.id
_entity.type
_entity.pdbx_description
1 polymer ?
#
loop_
_entity_poly.entity_id
_entity_poly.type
_entity_poly.pdbx_seq_one_letter_code
_entity_poly.pdbx_strand_id
1 'polypeptide(L)' 'MEKADSIDPKKVGAVMPDVTFTSFYGGKIGFYGMGTYGAKQQMQLPVIITEITDGKLVEKSRIEASGD' A
#
# COMPACT_ATOMS: atom_id res chain seq x y z
N MET A 1 -2.83 -7.16 -13.56
CA MET A 1 -3.06 -7.49 -14.97
C MET A 1 -1.81 -7.27 -15.79
N GLU A 2 -1.33 -6.03 -15.95
CA GLU A 2 -0.18 -5.70 -16.82
C GLU A 2 1.09 -6.51 -16.51
N LYS A 3 1.52 -6.55 -15.25
CA LYS A 3 2.70 -7.36 -14.83
C LYS A 3 2.50 -8.87 -15.04
N ALA A 4 1.26 -9.35 -15.02
CA ALA A 4 0.92 -10.76 -15.23
C ALA A 4 0.70 -11.11 -16.70
N ASP A 5 0.61 -10.09 -17.57
CA ASP A 5 0.11 -10.17 -18.95
C ASP A 5 -1.13 -11.08 -19.09
N SER A 6 -2.06 -10.95 -18.13
CA SER A 6 -3.19 -11.84 -18.04
C SER A 6 -4.30 -11.26 -17.18
N ILE A 7 -5.51 -11.77 -17.41
CA ILE A 7 -6.68 -11.56 -16.57
C ILE A 7 -7.02 -12.77 -15.69
N ASP A 8 -6.28 -13.87 -15.84
CA ASP A 8 -6.48 -15.07 -15.02
C ASP A 8 -6.15 -14.76 -13.55
N PRO A 9 -7.07 -14.99 -12.60
CA PRO A 9 -6.86 -14.63 -11.20
C PRO A 9 -5.64 -15.30 -10.56
N LYS A 10 -5.29 -16.53 -10.95
CA LYS A 10 -4.13 -17.23 -10.40
C LYS A 10 -2.83 -16.61 -10.90
N LYS A 11 -2.76 -16.29 -12.19
CA LYS A 11 -1.60 -15.60 -12.78
C LYS A 11 -1.41 -14.20 -12.19
N VAL A 12 -2.51 -13.47 -11.97
CA VAL A 12 -2.48 -12.13 -11.37
C VAL A 12 -2.07 -12.19 -9.90
N GLY A 13 -2.65 -13.12 -9.14
CA GLY A 13 -2.30 -13.34 -7.74
C GLY A 13 -0.84 -13.75 -7.55
N ALA A 14 -0.26 -14.53 -8.47
CA ALA A 14 1.13 -14.97 -8.40
C ALA A 14 2.14 -13.82 -8.49
N VAL A 15 1.84 -12.75 -9.23
CA VAL A 15 2.74 -11.58 -9.37
C VAL A 15 2.44 -10.46 -8.38
N MET A 16 1.27 -10.49 -7.72
CA MET A 16 0.82 -9.44 -6.80
C MET A 16 1.80 -9.15 -5.64
N PRO A 17 2.44 -10.15 -5.02
CA PRO A 17 3.47 -9.93 -3.98
C PRO A 17 4.65 -9.06 -4.41
N ASP A 18 4.93 -9.00 -5.72
CA ASP A 18 6.09 -8.29 -6.28
C ASP A 18 5.71 -6.94 -6.91
N VAL A 19 4.44 -6.53 -6.82
CA VAL A 19 3.98 -5.26 -7.38
C VAL A 19 4.26 -4.13 -6.40
N THR A 20 4.98 -3.12 -6.88
CA THR A 20 5.09 -1.81 -6.21
C THR A 20 4.46 -0.74 -7.09
N PHE A 21 3.74 0.19 -6.51
CA PHE A 21 3.06 1.27 -7.23
C PHE A 21 3.10 2.58 -6.44
N THR A 22 2.98 3.69 -7.16
CA THR A 22 2.89 5.01 -6.53
C THR A 22 1.51 5.19 -5.93
N SER A 23 1.43 5.50 -4.63
CA SER A 23 0.14 5.73 -3.96
C SER A 23 -0.30 7.19 -4.11
N PHE A 24 -1.61 7.44 -4.08
CA PHE A 24 -2.14 8.81 -3.98
C PHE A 24 -1.67 9.52 -2.70
N TYR A 25 -1.45 8.76 -1.62
CA TYR A 25 -0.92 9.26 -0.36
C TYR A 25 0.60 9.54 -0.41
N GLY A 26 1.23 9.38 -1.58
CA GLY A 26 2.68 9.54 -1.77
C GLY A 26 3.45 8.23 -1.60
N GLY A 27 4.73 8.26 -2.00
CA GLY A 27 5.64 7.11 -1.92
C GLY A 27 5.34 5.99 -2.91
N LYS A 28 6.26 5.01 -2.95
CA LYS A 28 6.04 3.72 -3.61
C LYS A 28 5.66 2.69 -2.55
N ILE A 29 4.53 2.04 -2.72
CA ILE A 29 3.99 1.06 -1.78
C ILE A 29 3.84 -0.30 -2.44
N GLY A 30 3.88 -1.36 -1.64
CA GLY A 30 3.64 -2.74 -2.06
C GLY A 30 2.55 -3.41 -1.24
N PHE A 31 2.49 -4.74 -1.35
CA PHE A 31 1.54 -5.60 -0.64
C PHE A 31 2.21 -6.45 0.44
N TYR A 32 1.55 -6.61 1.58
CA TYR A 32 2.01 -7.32 2.78
C TYR A 32 0.90 -8.18 3.40
N GLY A 33 1.18 -8.73 4.58
CA GLY A 33 0.21 -9.53 5.35
C GLY A 33 0.31 -11.04 5.12
N MET A 34 1.46 -11.55 4.66
CA MET A 34 1.71 -12.98 4.49
C MET A 34 1.41 -13.78 5.77
N GLY A 35 1.88 -13.30 6.93
CA GLY A 35 1.66 -13.96 8.22
C GLY A 35 0.20 -13.94 8.69
N THR A 36 -0.59 -12.97 8.22
CA THR A 36 -2.00 -12.80 8.63
C THR A 36 -2.97 -13.49 7.67
N TYR A 37 -2.67 -13.44 6.37
CA TYR A 37 -3.60 -13.83 5.31
C TYR A 37 -3.12 -14.99 4.44
N GLY A 38 -1.90 -15.50 4.66
CA GLY A 38 -1.29 -16.53 3.81
C GLY A 38 -0.89 -16.03 2.42
N ALA A 39 -1.04 -14.73 2.14
CA ALA A 39 -0.64 -14.07 0.90
C ALA A 39 -0.32 -12.59 1.18
N LYS A 40 0.59 -12.01 0.39
CA LYS A 40 0.84 -10.56 0.39
C LYS A 40 -0.28 -9.86 -0.39
N GLN A 41 -1.31 -9.38 0.31
CA GLN A 41 -2.50 -8.78 -0.31
C GLN A 41 -2.97 -7.46 0.32
N GLN A 42 -2.46 -7.10 1.51
CA GLN A 42 -2.79 -5.83 2.15
C GLN A 42 -1.84 -4.74 1.68
N MET A 43 -2.37 -3.59 1.24
CA MET A 43 -1.55 -2.44 0.87
C MET A 43 -0.83 -1.86 2.09
N GLN A 44 0.45 -1.52 1.93
CA GLN A 44 1.20 -0.78 2.93
C GLN A 44 0.97 0.71 2.76
N LEU A 45 0.06 1.27 3.55
CA LEU A 45 -0.25 2.69 3.50
C LEU A 45 0.52 3.45 4.58
N PRO A 46 0.94 4.70 4.32
CA PRO A 46 1.53 5.53 5.35
C PRO A 46 0.49 5.89 6.42
N VAL A 47 0.96 6.14 7.63
CA VAL A 47 0.13 6.71 8.69
C VAL A 47 0.32 8.22 8.68
N ILE A 48 -0.76 8.96 8.46
CA ILE A 48 -0.76 10.42 8.41
C ILE A 48 -1.34 10.95 9.72
N ILE A 49 -0.57 11.78 10.43
CA ILE A 49 -0.97 12.37 11.71
C ILE A 49 -1.35 13.82 11.46
N THR A 50 -2.58 14.17 11.81
CA THR A 50 -3.16 15.49 11.55
C THR A 50 -3.73 16.11 12.81
N GLU A 51 -3.78 17.45 12.84
CA GLU A 51 -4.42 18.24 13.88
C GLU A 51 -5.45 19.20 13.24
N ILE A 52 -6.52 19.52 13.95
CA ILE A 52 -7.41 20.62 13.57
C ILE A 52 -6.85 21.93 14.14
N THR A 53 -6.47 22.87 13.27
CA THR A 53 -6.05 24.21 13.64
C THR A 53 -6.93 25.22 12.90
N ASP A 54 -7.59 26.11 13.63
CA ASP A 54 -8.49 27.14 13.07
C ASP A 54 -9.57 26.57 12.13
N GLY A 55 -10.14 25.42 12.49
CA GLY A 55 -11.17 24.74 11.70
C GLY A 55 -10.65 24.05 10.44
N LYS A 56 -9.33 23.99 10.22
CA LYS A 56 -8.69 23.31 9.09
C LYS A 56 -7.89 22.11 9.57
N LEU A 57 -7.86 21.06 8.75
CA LEU A 57 -7.02 19.89 8.98
C LEU A 57 -5.58 20.19 8.52
N VAL A 58 -4.62 20.06 9.41
CA VAL A 58 -3.19 20.32 9.15
C VAL A 58 -2.40 19.03 9.37
N GLU A 59 -1.65 18.57 8.36
CA GLU A 59 -0.71 17.44 8.51
C GLU A 59 0.46 17.86 9.42
N LYS A 60 0.68 17.11 10.50
CA LYS A 60 1.75 17.35 11.47
C LYS A 60 2.97 16.49 11.22
N SER A 61 2.73 15.24 10.85
CA SER A 61 3.78 14.29 10.56
C SER A 61 3.23 13.10 9.79
N ARG A 62 4.16 12.30 9.27
CA ARG A 62 3.87 11.09 8.53
C ARG A 62 4.84 9.99 8.95
N ILE A 63 4.29 8.78 9.09
CA ILE A 63 5.08 7.56 9.20
C ILE A 63 4.98 6.88 7.83
N GLU A 64 6.10 6.84 7.12
CA GLU A 64 6.17 6.21 5.81
C GLU A 64 5.80 4.73 5.89
N ALA A 65 5.22 4.24 4.79
CA ALA A 65 4.98 2.81 4.62
C ALA A 65 6.33 2.08 4.57
N SER A 66 6.78 1.58 5.72
CA SER A 66 7.90 0.67 5.85
C SER A 66 7.35 -0.65 6.35
N GLY A 67 7.64 -1.74 5.63
CA GLY A 67 7.41 -3.09 6.14
C GLY A 67 8.74 -3.75 6.40
N ASP A 68 8.76 -4.54 7.46
CA ASP A 68 9.77 -5.59 7.68
C ASP A 68 9.58 -6.75 6.69
#